data_AF-A0A1B8E5E1-F1
#
_entry.id   AF-A0A1B8E5E1-F1
#
_cell.length_a   1.000
_cell.length_b   1.000
_cell.length_c   1.000
_cell.angle_alpha   90.00
_cell.angle_beta   90.00
_cell.angle_gamma   90.00
#
_symmetry.space_group_name_H-M   'P 1'
#
loop_
_entity.id
_entity.type
_entity.pdbx_description
1 polymer ?
#
loop_
_entity_poly.entity_id
_entity_poly.type
_entity_poly.pdbx_seq_one_letter_code
_entity_poly.pdbx_strand_id
1 'polypeptide(L)'
;MQEDQDVQKALSTIASLTLSPPEHKLLSCFVQDATDPKAAALYVLQRASRSGKDSIHVETELYNLLEDWKKLVERFKSPTQVSAATKSLVVARDGGFWCITRRSKLWWDVFGWSRTMPVRIVPTDVIAGLETPSGASLREILAVFITEGELRHLSSWLDIPSDDISQLRNTWTLASTAAIAFRTGRVQILPDWISGQSTNGLEDSTCEIFFSHADFSPTNILVERGRLSGIVDFGCAGFYPEYWEYTKGIYGHFGPETAWPITLLDAFSGLYEDELAAEKLLWENSNSF
;
A
#
# COMPACT_ATOMS: atom_id res chain seq x y z
N MET A 1 7.26 9.56 25.66
CA MET A 1 7.75 8.17 25.61
C MET A 1 9.24 8.20 25.89
N GLN A 2 9.72 7.50 26.91
CA GLN A 2 11.15 7.36 27.16
C GLN A 2 11.72 6.50 26.02
N GLU A 3 12.52 7.06 25.12
CA GLU A 3 13.18 6.26 24.09
C GLU A 3 14.09 5.23 24.75
N ASP A 4 13.96 3.98 24.32
CA ASP A 4 14.73 2.87 24.88
C ASP A 4 16.21 3.03 24.48
N GLN A 5 17.08 3.11 25.47
CA GLN A 5 18.51 3.35 25.29
C GLN A 5 19.16 2.30 24.39
N ASP A 6 18.67 1.06 24.42
CA ASP A 6 19.16 -0.04 23.60
C ASP A 6 18.82 0.18 22.12
N VAL A 7 17.61 0.69 21.82
CA VAL A 7 17.15 1.02 20.48
C VAL A 7 17.99 2.13 19.87
N GLN A 8 18.21 3.22 20.62
CA GLN A 8 19.06 4.32 20.14
C GLN A 8 20.50 3.87 19.88
N LYS A 9 21.04 3.00 20.73
CA LYS A 9 22.37 2.45 20.54
C LYS A 9 22.45 1.58 19.28
N ALA A 10 21.46 0.72 19.03
CA ALA A 10 21.40 -0.08 17.80
C ALA A 10 21.31 0.80 16.55
N LEU A 11 20.44 1.82 16.56
CA LEU A 11 20.29 2.76 15.44
C LEU A 11 21.56 3.56 15.18
N SER A 12 22.24 4.04 16.22
CA SER A 12 23.54 4.72 16.07
C SER A 12 24.62 3.81 15.48
N THR A 13 24.60 2.52 15.82
CA THR A 13 25.51 1.52 15.25
C THR A 13 25.23 1.33 13.76
N ILE A 14 23.95 1.18 13.39
CA ILE A 14 23.52 1.07 11.99
C ILE A 14 23.89 2.33 11.19
N ALA A 15 23.73 3.52 11.78
CA ALA A 15 24.04 4.80 11.14
C ALA A 15 25.56 4.99 10.88
N SER A 16 26.41 4.27 11.62
CA SER A 16 27.86 4.32 11.42
C SER A 16 28.36 3.48 10.23
N LEU A 17 27.51 2.60 9.68
CA LEU A 17 27.85 1.76 8.54
C LEU A 17 27.93 2.55 7.24
N THR A 18 28.69 2.06 6.27
CA THR A 18 28.75 2.64 4.91
C THR A 18 27.69 1.99 4.00
N LEU A 19 26.43 2.32 4.20
CA LEU A 19 25.30 1.82 3.38
C LEU A 19 24.73 2.91 2.45
N SER A 20 24.00 2.50 1.42
CA SER A 20 23.17 3.45 0.66
C SER A 20 21.99 3.95 1.52
N PRO A 21 21.41 5.14 1.24
CA PRO A 21 20.27 5.64 2.00
C PRO A 21 19.07 4.67 2.09
N PRO A 22 18.69 3.96 1.01
CA PRO A 22 17.63 2.94 1.09
C PRO A 22 17.98 1.76 1.99
N GLU A 23 19.23 1.32 1.99
CA GLU A 23 19.71 0.21 2.83
C GLU A 23 19.76 0.59 4.31
N HIS A 24 20.21 1.81 4.62
CA HIS A 24 20.12 2.35 5.97
C HIS A 24 18.68 2.38 6.46
N LYS A 25 17.74 2.87 5.63
CA LYS A 25 16.32 2.90 6.00
C LYS A 25 15.78 1.50 6.21
N LEU A 26 16.09 0.56 5.31
CA LEU A 26 15.64 -0.82 5.40
C LEU A 26 16.13 -1.52 6.68
N LEU A 27 17.41 -1.34 7.03
CA LEU A 27 17.99 -1.92 8.25
C LEU A 27 17.50 -1.22 9.53
N SER A 28 17.24 0.09 9.46
CA SER A 28 16.66 0.84 10.59
C SER A 28 15.21 0.39 10.85
N CYS A 29 14.42 0.16 9.80
CA CYS A 29 13.07 -0.39 9.89
C CYS A 29 13.04 -1.76 10.56
N PHE A 30 14.05 -2.61 10.37
CA PHE A 30 14.15 -3.89 11.08
C PHE A 30 14.13 -3.72 12.61
N VAL A 31 14.66 -2.62 13.14
CA VAL A 31 14.63 -2.33 14.58
C VAL A 31 13.37 -1.55 14.96
N GLN A 32 13.04 -0.49 14.21
CA GLN A 32 11.97 0.44 14.57
C GLN A 32 10.57 -0.17 14.42
N ASP A 33 10.36 -0.98 13.39
CA ASP A 33 9.04 -1.50 13.00
C ASP A 33 8.83 -2.95 13.47
N ALA A 34 9.78 -3.51 14.24
CA ALA A 34 9.63 -4.82 14.86
C ALA A 34 8.51 -4.81 15.91
N THR A 35 7.87 -5.96 16.11
CA THR A 35 6.86 -6.14 17.17
C THR A 35 7.41 -5.84 18.56
N ASP A 36 8.68 -6.14 18.79
CA ASP A 36 9.44 -5.71 19.98
C ASP A 36 10.74 -5.00 19.53
N PRO A 37 10.72 -3.66 19.44
CA PRO A 37 11.89 -2.89 19.02
C PRO A 37 13.11 -3.08 19.91
N LYS A 38 12.90 -3.32 21.22
CA LYS A 38 13.99 -3.54 22.17
C LYS A 38 14.67 -4.88 21.92
N ALA A 39 13.88 -5.95 21.72
CA ALA A 39 14.43 -7.27 21.40
C ALA A 39 15.20 -7.25 20.07
N ALA A 40 14.66 -6.56 19.05
CA ALA A 40 15.34 -6.39 17.76
C ALA A 40 16.65 -5.60 17.91
N ALA A 41 16.66 -4.52 18.70
CA ALA A 41 17.86 -3.75 18.98
C ALA A 41 18.94 -4.57 19.70
N LEU A 42 18.56 -5.33 20.74
CA LEU A 42 19.47 -6.22 21.45
C LEU A 42 20.05 -7.30 20.54
N TYR A 43 19.24 -7.85 19.64
CA TYR A 43 19.70 -8.81 18.65
C TYR A 43 20.75 -8.22 17.70
N VAL A 44 20.51 -7.01 17.17
CA VAL A 44 21.49 -6.29 16.32
C VAL A 44 22.80 -6.06 17.07
N LEU A 45 22.72 -5.56 18.31
CA LEU A 45 23.91 -5.30 19.14
C LEU A 45 24.66 -6.59 19.49
N GLN A 46 23.94 -7.66 19.79
CA GLN A 46 24.54 -8.96 20.08
C GLN A 46 25.26 -9.50 18.84
N ARG A 47 24.64 -9.42 17.67
CA ARG A 47 25.22 -9.88 16.41
C ARG A 47 26.46 -9.07 16.02
N ALA A 48 26.43 -7.75 16.21
CA ALA A 48 27.61 -6.89 16.08
C ALA A 48 28.75 -7.31 17.03
N SER A 49 28.43 -7.77 18.24
CA SER A 49 29.43 -8.16 19.25
C SER A 49 29.93 -9.61 19.17
N ARG A 50 29.33 -10.48 18.33
CA ARG A 50 29.57 -11.95 18.33
C ARG A 50 31.01 -12.36 18.01
N SER A 51 31.80 -11.50 17.35
CA SER A 51 33.12 -11.90 16.81
C SER A 51 34.24 -10.89 17.09
N GLY A 52 34.10 -10.06 18.14
CA GLY A 52 35.15 -9.14 18.60
C GLY A 52 34.81 -7.67 18.40
N LYS A 53 35.68 -6.77 18.91
CA LYS A 53 35.49 -5.31 18.85
C LYS A 53 36.04 -4.67 17.56
N ASP A 54 36.51 -5.48 16.61
CA ASP A 54 37.10 -4.96 15.37
C ASP A 54 36.01 -4.41 14.45
N SER A 55 36.15 -3.14 14.05
CA SER A 55 35.17 -2.40 13.24
C SER A 55 34.78 -3.13 11.94
N ILE A 56 35.74 -3.78 11.29
CA ILE A 56 35.55 -4.53 10.04
C ILE A 56 34.62 -5.75 10.25
N HIS A 57 34.73 -6.41 11.41
CA HIS A 57 33.91 -7.57 11.70
C HIS A 57 32.46 -7.17 12.02
N VAL A 58 32.28 -6.08 12.77
CA VAL A 58 30.96 -5.51 13.06
C VAL A 58 30.22 -5.16 11.77
N GLU A 59 30.90 -4.48 10.83
CA GLU A 59 30.34 -4.16 9.52
C GLU A 59 29.91 -5.43 8.79
N THR A 60 30.80 -6.42 8.69
CA THR A 60 30.53 -7.69 7.98
C THR A 60 29.28 -8.41 8.52
N GLU A 61 29.11 -8.49 9.84
CA GLU A 61 27.93 -9.13 10.45
C GLU A 61 26.63 -8.37 10.15
N LEU A 62 26.68 -7.04 10.16
CA LEU A 62 25.51 -6.20 9.88
C LEU A 62 25.17 -6.17 8.38
N TYR A 63 26.16 -6.28 7.49
CA TYR A 63 25.92 -6.53 6.06
C TYR A 63 25.24 -7.88 5.83
N ASN A 64 25.70 -8.94 6.51
CA ASN A 64 25.08 -10.26 6.42
C ASN A 64 23.62 -10.23 6.92
N LEU A 65 23.35 -9.51 8.01
CA LEU A 65 22.00 -9.29 8.49
C LEU A 65 21.14 -8.55 7.45
N LEU A 66 21.66 -7.48 6.85
CA LEU A 66 20.96 -6.74 5.79
C LEU A 66 20.65 -7.62 4.58
N GLU A 67 21.60 -8.43 4.12
CA GLU A 67 21.40 -9.33 2.97
C GLU A 67 20.36 -10.40 3.26
N ASP A 68 20.36 -10.98 4.45
CA ASP A 68 19.32 -11.94 4.85
C ASP A 68 17.95 -11.25 5.00
N TRP A 69 17.92 -10.03 5.52
CA TRP A 69 16.70 -9.24 5.61
C TRP A 69 16.13 -8.90 4.21
N LYS A 70 16.98 -8.50 3.25
CA LYS A 70 16.58 -8.30 1.85
C LYS A 70 15.99 -9.58 1.24
N LYS A 71 16.65 -10.73 1.43
CA LYS A 71 16.14 -12.03 0.95
C LYS A 71 14.76 -12.34 1.52
N LEU A 72 14.53 -12.01 2.79
CA LEU A 72 13.23 -12.22 3.43
C LEU A 72 12.17 -11.27 2.84
N VAL A 73 12.47 -9.98 2.70
CA VAL A 73 11.57 -8.97 2.11
C VAL A 73 11.20 -9.32 0.66
N GLU A 74 12.14 -9.82 -0.14
CA GLU A 74 11.84 -10.26 -1.51
C GLU A 74 10.84 -11.43 -1.56
N ARG A 75 10.79 -12.30 -0.53
CA ARG A 75 9.78 -13.36 -0.46
C ARG A 75 8.35 -12.82 -0.35
N PHE A 76 8.16 -11.64 0.24
CA PHE A 76 6.85 -10.97 0.29
C PHE A 76 6.45 -10.37 -1.06
N LYS A 77 7.40 -10.12 -1.97
CA LYS A 77 7.15 -9.58 -3.30
C LYS A 77 6.88 -10.67 -4.34
N SER A 78 7.30 -11.90 -4.08
CA SER A 78 7.13 -13.03 -4.98
C SER A 78 5.66 -13.31 -5.29
N PRO A 79 5.25 -13.36 -6.58
CA PRO A 79 3.87 -13.62 -6.94
C PRO A 79 3.51 -15.08 -6.67
N THR A 80 2.70 -15.32 -5.63
CA THR A 80 2.17 -16.66 -5.38
C THR A 80 1.10 -17.03 -6.40
N GLN A 81 1.31 -18.14 -7.10
CA GLN A 81 0.32 -18.66 -8.04
C GLN A 81 -0.87 -19.25 -7.27
N VAL A 82 -2.06 -18.73 -7.54
CA VAL A 82 -3.31 -19.23 -6.94
C VAL A 82 -3.87 -20.37 -7.80
N SER A 83 -4.15 -21.51 -7.16
CA SER A 83 -4.69 -22.70 -7.83
C SER A 83 -6.07 -22.44 -8.46
N ALA A 84 -6.48 -23.28 -9.42
CA ALA A 84 -7.81 -23.19 -10.01
C ALA A 84 -8.93 -23.40 -8.98
N ALA A 85 -8.73 -24.31 -8.02
CA ALA A 85 -9.70 -24.56 -6.94
C ALA A 85 -9.89 -23.31 -6.05
N THR A 86 -8.79 -22.68 -5.63
CA THR A 86 -8.86 -21.45 -4.83
C THR A 86 -9.50 -20.31 -5.63
N LYS A 87 -9.23 -20.18 -6.94
CA LYS A 87 -9.90 -19.19 -7.80
C LYS A 87 -11.42 -19.37 -7.79
N SER A 88 -11.91 -20.60 -7.92
CA SER A 88 -13.34 -20.91 -7.87
C SER A 88 -13.95 -20.57 -6.50
N LEU A 89 -13.26 -20.90 -5.41
CA LEU A 89 -13.70 -20.59 -4.05
C LEU A 89 -13.75 -19.07 -3.78
N VAL A 90 -12.77 -18.32 -4.28
CA VAL A 90 -12.75 -16.84 -4.20
C VAL A 90 -13.94 -16.24 -4.96
N VAL A 91 -14.22 -16.71 -6.18
CA VAL A 91 -15.37 -16.25 -6.96
C VAL A 91 -16.68 -16.56 -6.24
N ALA A 92 -16.79 -17.74 -5.60
CA ALA A 92 -17.97 -18.11 -4.82
C ALA A 92 -18.14 -17.23 -3.57
N ARG A 93 -17.05 -16.91 -2.85
CA ARG A 93 -17.05 -16.04 -1.67
C ARG A 93 -17.43 -14.61 -2.02
N ASP A 94 -16.79 -14.06 -3.05
CA ASP A 94 -16.89 -12.64 -3.38
C ASP A 94 -18.04 -12.36 -4.35
N GLY A 95 -18.71 -13.38 -4.91
CA GLY A 95 -19.73 -13.22 -5.96
C GLY A 95 -19.19 -12.60 -7.26
N GLY A 96 -17.86 -12.54 -7.41
CA GLY A 96 -17.18 -11.77 -8.46
C GLY A 96 -17.10 -10.26 -8.20
N PHE A 97 -17.36 -9.81 -6.97
CA PHE A 97 -17.25 -8.41 -6.53
C PHE A 97 -15.88 -8.14 -5.87
N TRP A 98 -15.54 -6.86 -5.72
CA TRP A 98 -14.22 -6.42 -5.22
C TRP A 98 -14.22 -6.42 -3.69
N CYS A 99 -13.17 -6.93 -3.04
CA CYS A 99 -13.10 -6.92 -1.56
C CYS A 99 -12.97 -5.50 -0.96
N ILE A 100 -12.33 -4.57 -1.69
CA ILE A 100 -12.06 -3.20 -1.21
C ILE A 100 -13.20 -2.24 -1.57
N THR A 101 -13.72 -2.30 -2.80
CA THR A 101 -14.69 -1.29 -3.29
C THR A 101 -16.12 -1.81 -3.40
N ARG A 102 -16.36 -3.12 -3.17
CA ARG A 102 -17.65 -3.82 -3.37
C ARG A 102 -18.33 -3.52 -4.72
N ARG A 103 -17.60 -3.05 -5.74
CA ARG A 103 -18.19 -2.73 -7.04
C ARG A 103 -18.56 -4.00 -7.80
N SER A 104 -19.72 -3.96 -8.44
CA SER A 104 -20.16 -4.98 -9.39
C SER A 104 -19.36 -4.89 -10.66
N LYS A 105 -19.45 -5.96 -11.46
CA LYS A 105 -19.20 -5.89 -12.89
C LYS A 105 -20.00 -4.71 -13.46
N LEU A 106 -19.32 -3.70 -13.97
CA LEU A 106 -19.93 -2.62 -14.74
C LEU A 106 -20.30 -3.19 -16.11
N TRP A 107 -21.33 -2.68 -16.76
CA TRP A 107 -21.85 -3.28 -18.01
C TRP A 107 -20.84 -3.29 -19.16
N TRP A 108 -19.77 -2.48 -19.09
CA TRP A 108 -18.63 -2.53 -20.02
C TRP A 108 -17.56 -3.59 -19.68
N ASP A 109 -17.68 -4.33 -18.58
CA ASP A 109 -16.76 -5.43 -18.24
C ASP A 109 -16.87 -6.63 -19.18
N VAL A 110 -17.88 -6.65 -20.06
CA VAL A 110 -18.01 -7.61 -21.18
C VAL A 110 -16.78 -7.57 -22.11
N PHE A 111 -16.07 -6.45 -22.17
CA PHE A 111 -14.85 -6.30 -22.98
C PHE A 111 -13.57 -6.79 -22.27
N GLY A 112 -13.65 -7.27 -21.03
CA GLY A 112 -12.52 -7.88 -20.31
C GLY A 112 -11.48 -6.90 -19.78
N TRP A 113 -11.84 -5.62 -19.61
CA TRP A 113 -10.92 -4.57 -19.17
C TRP A 113 -10.68 -4.56 -17.65
N SER A 114 -11.63 -5.08 -16.87
CA SER A 114 -11.49 -5.28 -15.41
C SER A 114 -11.10 -6.72 -15.09
N ARG A 115 -9.91 -7.17 -15.51
CA ARG A 115 -9.39 -8.50 -15.10
C ARG A 115 -9.08 -8.50 -13.60
N THR A 116 -10.01 -9.04 -12.83
CA THR A 116 -9.79 -9.32 -11.40
C THR A 116 -8.91 -10.55 -11.25
N MET A 117 -8.00 -10.52 -10.28
CA MET A 117 -7.18 -11.67 -9.91
C MET A 117 -7.19 -11.87 -8.40
N PRO A 118 -7.24 -13.13 -7.94
CA PRO A 118 -6.98 -13.41 -6.54
C PRO A 118 -5.50 -13.16 -6.24
N VAL A 119 -5.25 -12.44 -5.17
CA VAL A 119 -3.94 -12.07 -4.67
C VAL A 119 -3.81 -12.60 -3.25
N ARG A 120 -2.74 -13.33 -2.95
CA ARG A 120 -2.39 -13.70 -1.58
C ARG A 120 -1.84 -12.45 -0.87
N ILE A 121 -2.37 -12.12 0.31
CA ILE A 121 -1.90 -10.96 1.08
C ILE A 121 -0.48 -11.24 1.59
N VAL A 122 -0.29 -12.43 2.15
CA VAL A 122 1.02 -12.96 2.57
C VAL A 122 1.35 -14.17 1.70
N PRO A 123 2.42 -14.14 0.89
CA PRO A 123 2.90 -15.30 0.15
C PRO A 123 3.23 -16.48 1.06
N THR A 124 2.88 -17.70 0.64
CA THR A 124 3.30 -18.93 1.36
C THR A 124 4.81 -19.14 1.33
N ASP A 125 5.49 -18.56 0.32
CA ASP A 125 6.94 -18.63 0.14
C ASP A 125 7.73 -17.93 1.25
N VAL A 126 7.06 -17.06 2.03
CA VAL A 126 7.64 -16.40 3.21
C VAL A 126 8.10 -17.45 4.22
N ILE A 127 7.26 -18.46 4.50
CA ILE A 127 7.56 -19.52 5.45
C ILE A 127 8.18 -20.78 4.80
N ALA A 128 8.09 -20.89 3.48
CA ALA A 128 8.61 -22.04 2.76
C ALA A 128 10.11 -22.22 2.96
N GLY A 129 10.50 -23.40 3.45
CA GLY A 129 11.91 -23.77 3.65
C GLY A 129 12.59 -23.09 4.83
N LEU A 130 11.88 -22.33 5.69
CA LEU A 130 12.45 -21.75 6.92
C LEU A 130 12.92 -22.83 7.93
N GLU A 131 12.34 -24.03 7.87
CA GLU A 131 12.73 -25.18 8.69
C GLU A 131 13.98 -25.91 8.18
N THR A 132 14.49 -25.56 7.00
CA THR A 132 15.71 -26.15 6.46
C THR A 132 16.95 -25.49 7.05
N PRO A 133 18.11 -26.18 7.09
CA PRO A 133 19.35 -25.57 7.58
C PRO A 133 19.74 -24.26 6.84
N SER A 134 19.40 -24.15 5.55
CA SER A 134 19.64 -22.94 4.75
C SER A 134 18.65 -21.80 5.04
N GLY A 135 17.49 -22.12 5.62
CA GLY A 135 16.47 -21.15 6.04
C GLY A 135 16.58 -20.69 7.49
N ALA A 136 17.44 -21.31 8.30
CA ALA A 136 17.54 -21.04 9.73
C ALA A 136 17.85 -19.58 10.07
N SER A 137 18.76 -18.93 9.33
CA SER A 137 19.08 -17.51 9.52
C SER A 137 17.87 -16.62 9.23
N LEU A 138 17.12 -16.92 8.16
CA LEU A 138 15.92 -16.18 7.79
C LEU A 138 14.79 -16.37 8.81
N ARG A 139 14.65 -17.60 9.35
CA ARG A 139 13.71 -17.89 10.43
C ARG A 139 14.06 -17.10 11.69
N GLU A 140 15.33 -17.08 12.09
CA GLU A 140 15.82 -16.34 13.26
C GLU A 140 15.49 -14.85 13.12
N ILE A 141 15.84 -14.24 11.99
CA ILE A 141 15.61 -12.82 11.73
C ILE A 141 14.11 -12.50 11.71
N LEU A 142 13.28 -13.33 11.05
CA LEU A 142 11.84 -13.15 11.06
C LEU A 142 11.27 -13.28 12.47
N ALA A 143 11.70 -14.30 13.24
CA ALA A 143 11.26 -14.50 14.62
C ALA A 143 11.68 -13.35 15.53
N VAL A 144 12.81 -12.68 15.29
CA VAL A 144 13.18 -11.47 16.02
C VAL A 144 12.26 -10.30 15.63
N PHE A 145 11.92 -10.17 14.35
CA PHE A 145 11.10 -9.07 13.84
C PHE A 145 9.64 -9.15 14.31
N ILE A 146 8.99 -10.31 14.21
CA ILE A 146 7.58 -10.49 14.60
C ILE A 146 7.37 -11.18 15.95
N THR A 147 8.42 -11.69 16.60
CA THR A 147 8.38 -12.67 17.71
C THR A 147 8.16 -14.13 17.28
N GLU A 148 8.72 -15.07 18.05
CA GLU A 148 8.54 -16.51 17.82
C GLU A 148 7.07 -16.95 18.00
N GLY A 149 6.30 -16.26 18.85
CA GLY A 149 4.87 -16.52 19.03
C GLY A 149 4.08 -16.20 17.76
N GLU A 150 4.24 -14.99 17.25
CA GLU A 150 3.57 -14.57 16.01
C GLU A 150 4.06 -15.36 14.80
N LEU A 151 5.34 -15.75 14.74
CA LEU A 151 5.83 -16.61 13.66
C LEU A 151 5.10 -17.97 13.64
N ARG A 152 4.85 -18.58 14.81
CA ARG A 152 4.06 -19.82 14.89
C ARG A 152 2.61 -19.59 14.48
N HIS A 153 2.02 -18.48 14.91
CA HIS A 153 0.67 -18.10 14.49
C HIS A 153 0.61 -17.90 12.97
N LEU A 154 1.57 -17.21 12.37
CA LEU A 154 1.67 -16.99 10.92
C LEU A 154 1.82 -18.31 10.17
N SER A 155 2.70 -19.22 10.64
CA SER A 155 2.88 -20.53 10.02
C SER A 155 1.60 -21.36 10.06
N SER A 156 0.94 -21.44 11.23
CA SER A 156 -0.39 -22.08 11.34
C SER A 156 -1.44 -21.38 10.49
N TRP A 157 -1.32 -20.07 10.32
CA TRP A 157 -2.27 -19.28 9.54
C TRP A 157 -2.19 -19.57 8.05
N LEU A 158 -0.99 -19.83 7.55
CA LEU A 158 -0.67 -20.11 6.15
C LEU A 158 -0.77 -21.59 5.77
N ASP A 159 -0.58 -22.50 6.73
CA ASP A 159 -0.64 -23.97 6.53
C ASP A 159 -2.09 -24.51 6.57
N ILE A 160 -3.00 -23.87 5.82
CA ILE A 160 -4.39 -24.36 5.67
C ILE A 160 -4.51 -25.13 4.35
N PRO A 161 -5.18 -26.29 4.34
CA PRO A 161 -5.50 -27.02 3.11
C PRO A 161 -6.17 -26.16 2.03
N SER A 162 -5.80 -26.41 0.78
CA SER A 162 -6.20 -25.59 -0.37
C SER A 162 -7.68 -25.69 -0.76
N ASP A 163 -8.45 -26.52 -0.08
CA ASP A 163 -9.87 -26.79 -0.26
C ASP A 163 -10.74 -26.20 0.87
N ASP A 164 -10.13 -25.70 1.95
CA ASP A 164 -10.84 -25.04 3.03
C ASP A 164 -11.15 -23.58 2.68
N ILE A 165 -12.39 -23.14 2.89
CA ILE A 165 -12.81 -21.75 2.70
C ILE A 165 -12.06 -20.79 3.64
N SER A 166 -11.59 -21.29 4.78
CA SER A 166 -10.77 -20.56 5.76
C SER A 166 -9.47 -20.08 5.14
N GLN A 167 -8.92 -20.77 4.11
CA GLN A 167 -7.72 -20.31 3.40
C GLN A 167 -7.92 -18.93 2.75
N LEU A 168 -9.16 -18.58 2.41
CA LEU A 168 -9.50 -17.37 1.68
C LEU A 168 -9.25 -16.12 2.53
N ARG A 169 -9.09 -16.25 3.85
CA ARG A 169 -8.71 -15.14 4.74
C ARG A 169 -7.41 -14.46 4.32
N ASN A 170 -6.50 -15.21 3.70
CA ASN A 170 -5.25 -14.71 3.14
C ASN A 170 -5.35 -14.46 1.62
N THR A 171 -6.55 -14.28 1.06
CA THR A 171 -6.75 -14.08 -0.39
C THR A 171 -7.75 -12.95 -0.65
N TRP A 172 -7.30 -11.93 -1.37
CA TRP A 172 -8.10 -10.79 -1.80
C TRP A 172 -8.35 -10.83 -3.30
N THR A 173 -9.55 -10.42 -3.73
CA THR A 173 -9.85 -10.17 -5.13
C THR A 173 -9.55 -8.71 -5.45
N LEU A 174 -8.50 -8.50 -6.26
CA LEU A 174 -8.05 -7.17 -6.67
C LEU A 174 -8.09 -7.02 -8.19
N ALA A 175 -8.27 -5.78 -8.66
CA ALA A 175 -7.96 -5.44 -10.05
C ALA A 175 -6.48 -5.69 -10.34
N SER A 176 -6.15 -6.01 -11.60
CA SER A 176 -4.77 -6.26 -12.02
C SER A 176 -3.81 -5.13 -11.64
N THR A 177 -4.21 -3.88 -11.84
CA THR A 177 -3.41 -2.68 -11.49
C THR A 177 -3.21 -2.55 -9.98
N ALA A 178 -4.28 -2.71 -9.19
CA ALA A 178 -4.21 -2.68 -7.73
C ALA A 178 -3.35 -3.83 -7.18
N ALA A 179 -3.43 -5.03 -7.77
CA ALA A 179 -2.59 -6.17 -7.43
C ALA A 179 -1.10 -5.89 -7.70
N ILE A 180 -0.77 -5.20 -8.80
CA ILE A 180 0.61 -4.78 -9.11
C ILE A 180 1.07 -3.70 -8.12
N ALA A 181 0.25 -2.70 -7.84
CA ALA A 181 0.56 -1.65 -6.88
C ALA A 181 0.84 -2.24 -5.47
N PHE A 182 -0.02 -3.15 -5.01
CA PHE A 182 0.17 -3.88 -3.76
C PHE A 182 1.50 -4.65 -3.73
N ARG A 183 1.79 -5.47 -4.75
CA ARG A 183 3.03 -6.26 -4.83
C ARG A 183 4.30 -5.42 -4.94
N THR A 184 4.19 -4.21 -5.46
CA THR A 184 5.34 -3.29 -5.62
C THR A 184 5.52 -2.37 -4.42
N GLY A 185 4.78 -2.59 -3.32
CA GLY A 185 4.88 -1.78 -2.11
C GLY A 185 4.34 -0.36 -2.27
N ARG A 186 3.50 -0.11 -3.29
CA ARG A 186 2.84 1.19 -3.50
C ARG A 186 1.53 1.33 -2.73
N VAL A 187 1.09 0.26 -2.07
CA VAL A 187 -0.10 0.24 -1.22
C VAL A 187 0.34 -0.19 0.17
N GLN A 188 0.05 0.65 1.16
CA GLN A 188 0.24 0.33 2.56
C GLN A 188 -1.11 -0.09 3.16
N ILE A 189 -1.12 -1.19 3.92
CA ILE A 189 -2.27 -1.59 4.73
C ILE A 189 -1.97 -1.14 6.15
N LEU A 190 -2.74 -0.18 6.66
CA LEU A 190 -2.64 0.26 8.04
C LEU A 190 -3.60 -0.57 8.92
N PRO A 191 -3.17 -0.99 10.12
CA PRO A 191 -4.00 -1.79 11.02
C PRO A 191 -5.22 -1.02 11.57
N ASP A 192 -5.18 0.31 11.56
CA ASP A 192 -6.22 1.17 12.11
C ASP A 192 -7.22 1.63 11.05
N TRP A 193 -8.24 0.81 10.78
CA TRP A 193 -9.46 1.27 10.11
C TRP A 193 -10.61 1.56 11.09
N ILE A 194 -10.43 1.28 12.40
CA ILE A 194 -11.47 1.46 13.44
C ILE A 194 -11.13 2.56 14.45
N SER A 195 -9.88 2.98 14.57
CA SER A 195 -9.55 4.12 15.42
C SER A 195 -9.06 5.28 14.55
N GLY A 196 -9.90 6.31 14.40
CA GLY A 196 -9.52 7.60 13.81
C GLY A 196 -8.54 8.36 14.69
N GLN A 197 -7.43 7.72 15.08
CA GLN A 197 -6.32 8.34 15.78
C GLN A 197 -5.07 8.24 14.90
N SER A 198 -4.87 9.34 14.17
CA SER A 198 -3.65 9.73 13.48
C SER A 198 -2.40 9.36 14.30
N THR A 199 -1.51 8.59 13.69
CA THR A 199 -0.13 8.44 14.14
C THR A 199 0.64 9.70 13.77
N ASN A 200 0.86 10.54 14.78
CA ASN A 200 1.87 11.60 14.90
C ASN A 200 2.64 12.00 13.62
N GLY A 201 2.30 13.18 13.08
CA GLY A 201 3.31 14.11 12.53
C GLY A 201 3.35 14.33 11.01
N LEU A 202 2.47 13.69 10.26
CA LEU A 202 2.10 14.15 8.91
C LEU A 202 0.62 14.48 9.01
N GLU A 203 0.22 15.69 8.61
CA GLU A 203 -1.21 15.99 8.42
C GLU A 203 -1.71 15.01 7.36
N ASP A 204 -2.28 13.92 7.86
CA ASP A 204 -2.96 12.89 7.10
C ASP A 204 -4.29 13.52 6.68
N SER A 205 -4.23 14.34 5.63
CA SER A 205 -5.40 14.74 4.87
C SER A 205 -5.92 13.47 4.22
N THR A 206 -6.66 12.65 4.97
CA THR A 206 -7.32 11.46 4.48
C THR A 206 -8.33 11.90 3.45
N CYS A 207 -7.94 11.89 2.18
CA CYS A 207 -8.80 12.31 1.10
C CYS A 207 -9.92 11.29 0.92
N GLU A 208 -11.16 11.73 1.16
CA GLU A 208 -12.32 10.87 1.00
C GLU A 208 -12.54 10.54 -0.49
N ILE A 209 -13.03 9.33 -0.79
CA ILE A 209 -13.26 8.87 -2.16
C ILE A 209 -14.75 8.94 -2.48
N PHE A 210 -15.12 9.78 -3.46
CA PHE A 210 -16.50 9.98 -3.91
C PHE A 210 -16.69 9.52 -5.34
N PHE A 211 -17.94 9.22 -5.72
CA PHE A 211 -18.29 9.04 -7.12
C PHE A 211 -18.33 10.41 -7.80
N SER A 212 -17.45 10.61 -8.79
CA SER A 212 -17.32 11.85 -9.55
C SER A 212 -17.63 11.60 -11.02
N HIS A 213 -18.25 12.58 -11.68
CA HIS A 213 -18.46 12.62 -13.11
C HIS A 213 -17.12 12.69 -13.86
N ALA A 214 -16.13 13.39 -13.32
CA ALA A 214 -14.74 13.49 -13.83
C ALA A 214 -14.61 14.05 -15.26
N ASP A 215 -15.70 14.64 -15.76
CA ASP A 215 -15.79 15.46 -16.97
C ASP A 215 -16.96 16.44 -16.82
N PHE A 216 -17.09 17.01 -15.62
CA PHE A 216 -18.21 17.90 -15.32
C PHE A 216 -17.96 19.28 -15.92
N SER A 217 -18.70 19.57 -16.99
CA SER A 217 -18.61 20.82 -17.73
C SER A 217 -20.02 21.30 -18.13
N PRO A 218 -20.20 22.59 -18.48
CA PRO A 218 -21.50 23.11 -18.86
C PRO A 218 -22.19 22.34 -20.00
N THR A 219 -21.41 21.74 -20.92
CA THR A 219 -21.94 20.97 -22.06
C THR A 219 -22.61 19.67 -21.63
N ASN A 220 -22.29 19.17 -20.43
CA ASN A 220 -22.79 17.93 -19.87
C ASN A 220 -23.97 18.16 -18.91
N ILE A 221 -24.41 19.42 -18.75
CA ILE A 221 -25.52 19.83 -17.88
C ILE A 221 -26.71 20.25 -18.74
N LEU A 222 -27.84 19.55 -18.57
CA LEU A 222 -29.09 19.87 -19.25
C LEU A 222 -29.97 20.75 -18.34
N VAL A 223 -30.40 21.90 -18.86
CA VAL A 223 -31.24 22.86 -18.14
C VAL A 223 -32.54 23.10 -18.89
N GLU A 224 -33.68 22.93 -18.21
CA GLU A 224 -35.01 23.31 -18.72
C GLU A 224 -35.59 24.42 -17.86
N ARG A 225 -35.96 25.55 -18.49
CA ARG A 225 -36.60 26.71 -17.81
C ARG A 225 -35.81 27.20 -16.58
N GLY A 226 -34.48 27.22 -16.68
CA GLY A 226 -33.59 27.67 -15.60
C GLY A 226 -33.45 26.69 -14.44
N ARG A 227 -33.94 25.45 -14.59
CA ARG A 227 -33.77 24.38 -13.60
C ARG A 227 -32.92 23.27 -14.19
N LEU A 228 -32.06 22.68 -13.35
CA LEU A 228 -31.34 21.47 -13.70
C LEU A 228 -32.33 20.35 -14.04
N SER A 229 -32.20 19.81 -15.25
CA SER A 229 -33.06 18.74 -15.78
C SER A 229 -32.32 17.41 -15.90
N GLY A 230 -31.00 17.43 -16.04
CA GLY A 230 -30.21 16.21 -16.10
C GLY A 230 -28.72 16.47 -16.25
N ILE A 231 -27.93 15.44 -15.99
CA ILE A 231 -26.50 15.38 -16.26
C ILE A 231 -26.31 14.23 -17.26
N VAL A 232 -25.44 14.41 -18.25
CA VAL A 232 -25.18 13.44 -19.32
C VAL A 232 -23.68 13.27 -19.54
N ASP A 233 -23.29 12.26 -20.32
CA ASP A 233 -21.89 11.96 -20.65
C ASP A 233 -21.01 11.49 -19.46
N PHE A 234 -21.50 10.47 -18.77
CA PHE A 234 -20.76 9.77 -17.70
C PHE A 234 -19.62 8.88 -18.21
N GLY A 235 -19.12 9.09 -19.44
CA GLY A 235 -18.07 8.25 -20.04
C GLY A 235 -16.76 8.26 -19.25
N CYS A 236 -16.48 9.34 -18.52
CA CYS A 236 -15.32 9.50 -17.65
C CYS A 236 -15.62 9.24 -16.17
N ALA A 237 -16.87 8.95 -15.81
CA ALA A 237 -17.28 8.87 -14.41
C ALA A 237 -16.64 7.68 -13.68
N GLY A 238 -16.32 7.88 -12.41
CA GLY A 238 -15.59 6.93 -11.60
C GLY A 238 -15.62 7.33 -10.14
N PHE A 239 -14.82 6.68 -9.29
CA PHE A 239 -14.63 7.20 -7.95
C PHE A 239 -13.21 7.70 -7.81
N TYR A 240 -13.12 8.90 -7.29
CA TYR A 240 -11.92 9.71 -7.27
C TYR A 240 -11.81 10.40 -5.91
N PRO A 241 -10.61 10.91 -5.59
CA PRO A 241 -10.43 11.86 -4.48
C PRO A 241 -11.52 12.95 -4.49
N GLU A 242 -11.96 13.37 -3.31
CA GLU A 242 -13.02 14.39 -3.14
C GLU A 242 -12.79 15.68 -3.93
N TYR A 243 -11.52 16.08 -4.09
CA TYR A 243 -11.12 17.27 -4.85
C TYR A 243 -11.25 17.10 -6.37
N TRP A 244 -11.43 15.88 -6.87
CA TRP A 244 -11.24 15.55 -8.28
C TRP A 244 -12.26 16.20 -9.20
N GLU A 245 -13.52 16.31 -8.77
CA GLU A 245 -14.56 16.97 -9.56
C GLU A 245 -14.24 18.46 -9.75
N TYR A 246 -13.71 19.09 -8.69
CA TYR A 246 -13.30 20.48 -8.72
C TYR A 246 -12.10 20.69 -9.64
N THR A 247 -10.99 19.98 -9.41
CA THR A 247 -9.76 20.18 -10.19
C THR A 247 -9.95 19.83 -11.66
N LYS A 248 -10.71 18.76 -11.95
CA LYS A 248 -10.99 18.34 -13.32
C LYS A 248 -11.99 19.25 -14.03
N GLY A 249 -13.01 19.75 -13.32
CA GLY A 249 -13.95 20.74 -13.84
C GLY A 249 -13.28 22.07 -14.21
N ILE A 250 -12.21 22.45 -13.51
CA ILE A 250 -11.36 23.60 -13.86
C ILE A 250 -10.47 23.30 -15.08
N TYR A 251 -9.89 22.10 -15.17
CA TYR A 251 -9.07 21.67 -16.32
C TYR A 251 -9.85 21.60 -17.63
N GLY A 252 -11.05 20.99 -17.59
CA GLY A 252 -11.90 20.75 -18.76
C GLY A 252 -12.59 22.01 -19.30
N HIS A 253 -12.30 23.18 -18.73
CA HIS A 253 -12.84 24.44 -19.22
C HIS A 253 -12.22 24.83 -20.57
N PHE A 254 -12.87 24.41 -21.65
CA PHE A 254 -12.58 24.84 -23.02
C PHE A 254 -13.72 25.71 -23.54
N GLY A 255 -13.59 27.04 -23.42
CA GLY A 255 -14.57 27.97 -23.99
C GLY A 255 -14.42 29.42 -23.50
N PRO A 256 -15.17 30.37 -24.08
CA PRO A 256 -15.14 31.78 -23.69
C PRO A 256 -15.93 32.08 -22.40
N GLU A 257 -16.49 31.07 -21.74
CA GLU A 257 -17.47 31.22 -20.68
C GLU A 257 -16.80 31.41 -19.31
N THR A 258 -16.42 32.66 -19.01
CA THR A 258 -15.64 33.05 -17.83
C THR A 258 -16.31 32.78 -16.47
N ALA A 259 -17.62 32.48 -16.45
CA ALA A 259 -18.38 32.25 -15.23
C ALA A 259 -18.23 30.84 -14.65
N TRP A 260 -17.79 29.86 -15.45
CA TRP A 260 -17.72 28.46 -15.01
C TRP A 260 -16.71 28.22 -13.87
N PRO A 261 -15.46 28.71 -13.95
CA PRO A 261 -14.51 28.58 -12.84
C PRO A 261 -14.99 29.23 -11.53
N ILE A 262 -15.66 30.39 -11.64
CA ILE A 262 -16.24 31.10 -10.49
C ILE A 262 -17.39 30.29 -9.89
N THR A 263 -18.21 29.64 -10.73
CA THR A 263 -19.33 28.81 -10.30
C THR A 263 -18.86 27.54 -9.58
N LEU A 264 -17.79 26.90 -10.08
CA LEU A 264 -17.16 25.76 -9.39
C LEU A 264 -16.54 26.19 -8.05
N LEU A 265 -15.84 27.33 -8.02
CA LEU A 265 -15.26 27.85 -6.79
C LEU A 265 -16.33 28.09 -5.71
N ASP A 266 -17.47 28.69 -6.08
CA ASP A 266 -18.61 28.91 -5.18
C ASP A 266 -19.25 27.58 -4.74
N ALA A 267 -19.47 26.65 -5.68
CA ALA A 267 -20.08 25.34 -5.39
C ALA A 267 -19.25 24.50 -4.41
N PHE A 268 -17.91 24.60 -4.48
CA PHE A 268 -16.98 23.92 -3.58
C PHE A 268 -16.55 24.81 -2.41
N SER A 269 -17.15 25.99 -2.22
CA SER A 269 -16.87 26.91 -1.11
C SER A 269 -15.38 27.29 -0.97
N GLY A 270 -14.64 27.33 -2.08
CA GLY A 270 -13.19 27.60 -2.07
C GLY A 270 -12.33 26.49 -1.48
N LEU A 271 -12.86 25.27 -1.31
CA LEU A 271 -12.06 24.12 -0.91
C LEU A 271 -11.16 23.64 -2.07
N TYR A 272 -10.09 22.95 -1.71
CA TYR A 272 -9.18 22.25 -2.61
C TYR A 272 -8.30 23.14 -3.52
N GLU A 273 -7.99 24.37 -3.08
CA GLU A 273 -7.10 25.28 -3.81
C GLU A 273 -5.65 24.77 -3.89
N ASP A 274 -5.17 24.12 -2.83
CA ASP A 274 -3.81 23.55 -2.78
C ASP A 274 -3.68 22.36 -3.74
N GLU A 275 -4.69 21.49 -3.79
CA GLU A 275 -4.79 20.37 -4.73
C GLU A 275 -4.90 20.87 -6.18
N LEU A 276 -5.65 21.95 -6.42
CA LEU A 276 -5.71 22.60 -7.73
C LEU A 276 -4.36 23.19 -8.13
N ALA A 277 -3.62 23.79 -7.19
CA ALA A 277 -2.27 24.31 -7.45
C ALA A 277 -1.30 23.17 -7.80
N ALA A 278 -1.37 22.05 -7.09
CA ALA A 278 -0.58 20.85 -7.39
C ALA A 278 -0.92 20.26 -8.78
N GLU A 279 -2.20 20.14 -9.11
CA GLU A 279 -2.67 19.66 -10.42
C GLU A 279 -2.19 20.57 -11.57
N LYS A 280 -2.26 21.89 -11.41
CA LYS A 280 -1.74 22.85 -12.41
C LYS A 280 -0.26 22.64 -12.71
N LEU A 281 0.57 22.40 -11.68
CA LEU A 281 1.99 22.07 -11.87
C LEU A 281 2.17 20.77 -12.65
N LEU A 282 1.30 19.78 -12.46
CA LEU A 282 1.34 18.53 -13.23
C LEU A 282 0.94 18.77 -14.70
N TRP A 283 -0.08 19.58 -14.96
CA TRP A 283 -0.52 19.88 -16.32
C TRP A 283 0.56 20.58 -17.13
N GLU A 284 1.24 21.57 -16.53
CA GLU A 284 2.36 22.30 -17.16
C GLU A 284 3.53 21.37 -17.51
N ASN A 285 3.86 20.41 -16.64
CA ASN A 285 4.93 19.44 -16.86
C ASN A 285 4.54 18.29 -17.82
N SER A 286 3.24 18.02 -17.99
CA SER A 286 2.75 16.98 -18.91
C SER A 286 2.62 17.45 -20.37
N ASN A 287 2.64 18.77 -20.61
CA ASN A 287 2.61 19.37 -21.95
C ASN A 287 4.00 19.56 -22.58
N SER A 288 5.06 18.94 -22.02
CA SER A 288 6.43 19.02 -22.54
C SER A 288 6.88 17.80 -23.37
N PHE A 289 5.98 17.15 -24.09
CA PHE A 289 6.29 16.15 -25.12
C PHE A 289 5.53 16.40 -26.42
#